data_AF-A0A1S2LPL8-F1
#
_entry.id   AF-A0A1S2LPL8-F1
#
_cell.length_a   1.000
_cell.length_b   1.000
_cell.length_c   1.000
_cell.angle_alpha   90.00
_cell.angle_beta   90.00
_cell.angle_gamma   90.00
#
_symmetry.space_group_name_H-M   'P 1'
#
loop_
_entity.id
_entity.type
_entity.pdbx_description
1 polymer ?
#
loop_
_entity_poly.entity_id
_entity_poly.type
_entity_poly.pdbx_seq_one_letter_code
_entity_poly.pdbx_strand_id
1 'polypeptide(L)'
;MLSAKLHNGKIVSSLEYNEEIHGSRIFCMDKNCNSPLIFLQGNEVRAAHFKTSGKGESKHQSECGFYQPLDLVQSISKVKEYQQNGVLDEMKETIIRLSMGRIDPDKETSTVESEKGKKDKDAVKVKNDTLTPQSISSVKGVVKLLTEFEPDVLSSILINVGGGRKVPISDLIIDQEQAHKMLWNDEMLKNVGYFVYGKVANMVKREKVMYINFEENVVPFTIVIFQQHWKDFSYNEKQLIGKDILVYGHLRKNDYQDKQMTEIIIKSDKYLENFKRK
;
A
#
# COMPACT_ATOMS: atom_id res chain seq x y z
N MET A 1 1.69 10.02 14.34
CA MET A 1 0.57 10.73 13.71
C MET A 1 1.05 12.06 13.16
N LEU A 2 0.83 12.30 11.88
CA LEU A 2 1.08 13.59 11.22
C LEU A 2 -0.19 14.44 11.10
N SER A 3 -1.35 13.91 11.49
CA SER A 3 -2.63 14.62 11.43
C SER A 3 -3.38 14.50 12.76
N ALA A 4 -4.17 15.52 13.07
CA ALA A 4 -4.99 15.57 14.29
C ALA A 4 -6.34 16.24 14.01
N LYS A 5 -7.34 15.90 14.82
CA LYS A 5 -8.65 16.52 14.80
C LYS A 5 -8.70 17.71 15.77
N LEU A 6 -9.06 18.87 15.26
CA LEU A 6 -9.31 20.07 16.05
C LEU A 6 -10.64 19.97 16.79
N HIS A 7 -10.83 20.81 17.81
CA HIS A 7 -12.08 20.88 18.58
C HIS A 7 -13.32 21.18 17.74
N ASN A 8 -13.17 21.81 16.57
CA ASN A 8 -14.25 22.13 15.63
C ASN A 8 -14.54 20.98 14.64
N GLY A 9 -13.85 19.84 14.79
CA GLY A 9 -14.01 18.66 13.92
C GLY A 9 -13.10 18.65 12.70
N LYS A 10 -12.44 19.77 12.35
CA LYS A 10 -11.52 19.82 11.20
C LYS A 10 -10.25 19.02 11.45
N ILE A 11 -9.68 18.45 10.39
CA ILE A 11 -8.37 17.79 10.46
C ILE A 11 -7.29 18.78 10.04
N VAL A 12 -6.17 18.76 10.76
CA VAL A 12 -5.01 19.60 10.47
C VAL A 12 -3.75 18.74 10.42
N SER A 13 -2.87 19.03 9.47
CA SER A 13 -1.55 18.40 9.41
C SER A 13 -0.59 19.02 10.43
N SER A 14 0.43 18.27 10.84
CA SER A 14 1.45 18.74 11.77
C SER A 14 2.33 19.86 11.19
N LEU A 15 2.35 20.00 9.86
CA LEU A 15 3.04 21.08 9.16
C LEU A 15 2.24 22.39 9.15
N GLU A 16 0.91 22.29 9.13
CA GLU A 16 0.01 23.45 9.10
C GLU A 16 -0.41 23.89 10.50
N TYR A 17 -0.26 23.02 11.51
CA TYR A 17 -0.74 23.30 12.85
C TYR A 17 0.01 24.47 13.52
N ASN A 18 -0.77 25.48 13.91
CA ASN A 18 -0.33 26.58 14.76
C ASN A 18 -1.25 26.65 16.00
N GLU A 19 -0.68 26.58 17.20
CA GLU A 19 -1.43 26.56 18.47
C GLU A 19 -2.20 27.86 18.72
N GLU A 20 -1.70 29.02 18.26
CA GLU A 20 -2.38 30.32 18.43
C GLU A 20 -3.65 30.41 17.58
N ILE A 21 -3.64 29.77 16.41
CA ILE A 21 -4.75 29.80 15.44
C ILE A 21 -5.75 28.66 15.71
N HIS A 22 -5.24 27.46 15.96
CA HIS A 22 -6.05 26.25 16.07
C HIS A 22 -6.41 25.87 17.51
N GLY A 23 -5.77 26.49 18.49
CA GLY A 23 -5.93 26.19 19.92
C GLY A 23 -5.25 24.89 20.33
N SER A 24 -5.10 24.69 21.64
CA SER A 24 -4.41 23.53 22.23
C SER A 24 -5.25 22.25 22.31
N ARG A 25 -6.56 22.32 22.02
CA ARG A 25 -7.49 21.19 22.10
C ARG A 25 -7.48 20.40 20.79
N ILE A 26 -6.57 19.44 20.72
CA ILE A 26 -6.42 18.53 19.60
C ILE A 26 -6.62 17.07 20.02
N PHE A 27 -7.18 16.27 19.13
CA PHE A 27 -7.60 14.90 19.39
C PHE A 27 -7.14 13.97 18.28
N CYS A 28 -7.10 12.68 18.59
CA CYS A 28 -6.89 11.64 17.59
C CYS A 28 -7.96 11.74 16.50
N MET A 29 -7.54 11.69 15.23
CA MET A 29 -8.43 11.73 14.07
C MET A 29 -9.25 10.44 13.90
N ASP A 30 -8.81 9.34 14.51
CA ASP A 30 -9.57 8.10 14.46
C ASP A 30 -10.89 8.25 15.21
N LYS A 31 -11.99 8.01 14.50
CA LYS A 31 -13.36 8.16 15.00
C LYS A 31 -13.63 7.29 16.24
N ASN A 32 -12.96 6.15 16.34
CA ASN A 32 -13.11 5.21 17.46
C ASN A 32 -12.21 5.58 18.65
N CYS A 33 -11.33 6.59 18.52
CA CYS A 33 -10.35 6.92 19.55
C CYS A 33 -10.63 8.26 20.22
N ASN A 34 -10.62 9.36 19.47
CA ASN A 34 -10.76 10.74 19.97
C ASN A 34 -9.86 11.12 21.17
N SER A 35 -8.78 10.38 21.43
CA SER A 35 -7.92 10.63 22.59
C SER A 35 -7.21 11.99 22.47
N PRO A 36 -7.10 12.78 23.55
CA PRO A 36 -6.36 14.04 23.55
C PRO A 36 -4.90 13.86 23.13
N LEU A 37 -4.44 14.75 22.25
CA LEU A 37 -3.08 14.78 21.71
C LEU A 37 -2.31 16.00 22.21
N ILE A 38 -0.99 15.91 22.10
CA ILE A 38 -0.09 17.04 22.22
C ILE A 38 0.68 17.20 20.91
N PHE A 39 0.88 18.45 20.52
CA PHE A 39 1.72 18.79 19.38
C PHE A 39 3.17 18.83 19.83
N LEU A 40 4.03 18.18 19.06
CA LEU A 40 5.47 18.30 19.21
C LEU A 40 6.03 19.02 17.99
N GLN A 41 6.55 20.21 18.22
CA GLN A 41 7.25 20.98 17.20
C GLN A 41 8.46 20.20 16.69
N GLY A 42 8.67 20.27 15.38
CA GLY A 42 9.84 19.65 14.75
C GLY A 42 11.13 20.38 15.09
N ASN A 43 12.25 19.67 14.95
CA ASN A 43 13.61 20.22 14.99
C ASN A 43 14.44 19.64 13.83
N GLU A 44 15.74 19.94 13.77
CA GLU A 44 16.62 19.46 12.68
C GLU A 44 16.66 17.93 12.52
N VAL A 45 16.30 17.18 13.57
CA VAL A 45 16.37 15.71 13.61
C VAL A 45 14.99 15.06 13.53
N ARG A 46 13.93 15.80 13.83
CA ARG A 46 12.59 15.24 14.01
C ARG A 46 11.53 16.12 13.38
N ALA A 47 10.72 15.56 12.50
CA ALA A 47 9.57 16.26 11.95
C ALA A 47 8.52 16.58 13.04
N ALA A 48 7.78 17.67 12.82
CA ALA A 48 6.63 18.01 13.64
C ALA A 48 5.57 16.90 13.56
N HIS A 49 4.98 16.53 14.68
CA HIS A 49 4.00 15.44 14.73
C HIS A 49 3.15 15.54 16.00
N PHE A 50 2.06 14.79 16.01
CA PHE A 50 1.19 14.67 17.18
C PHE A 50 1.44 13.34 17.89
N LYS A 51 1.33 13.37 19.23
CA LYS A 51 1.38 12.15 20.04
C LYS A 51 0.44 12.27 21.23
N THR A 52 0.13 11.13 21.84
CA THR A 52 -0.55 11.08 23.13
C THR A 52 0.43 11.30 24.28
N SER A 53 -0.09 11.65 25.46
CA SER A 53 0.71 11.68 26.71
C SER A 53 0.93 10.27 27.30
N GLY A 54 0.19 9.28 26.81
CA GLY A 54 0.26 7.88 27.28
C GLY A 54 -0.33 7.64 28.67
N LYS A 55 -1.02 8.63 29.26
CA LYS A 55 -1.61 8.55 30.60
C LYS A 55 -3.12 8.80 30.55
N GLY A 56 -3.87 8.11 31.42
CA GLY A 56 -5.32 8.26 31.56
C GLY A 56 -6.07 8.20 30.23
N GLU A 57 -6.94 9.17 30.00
CA GLU A 57 -7.80 9.31 28.82
C GLU A 57 -7.03 9.64 27.52
N SER A 58 -5.76 10.04 27.62
CA SER A 58 -4.91 10.32 26.46
C SER A 58 -4.37 9.05 25.82
N LYS A 59 -4.56 7.85 26.37
CA LYS A 59 -4.13 6.61 25.69
C LYS A 59 -4.99 6.34 24.46
N HIS A 60 -4.36 5.84 23.39
CA HIS A 60 -5.11 5.31 22.25
C HIS A 60 -5.90 4.07 22.68
N GLN A 61 -7.12 3.95 22.15
CA GLN A 61 -7.95 2.76 22.33
C GLN A 61 -7.47 1.62 21.42
N SER A 62 -7.76 0.36 21.76
CA SER A 62 -7.29 -0.82 21.01
C SER A 62 -7.75 -0.84 19.54
N GLU A 63 -8.88 -0.19 19.23
CA GLU A 63 -9.44 -0.09 17.88
C GLU A 63 -8.87 1.08 17.06
N CYS A 64 -8.01 1.90 17.69
CA CYS A 64 -7.38 3.05 17.04
C CYS A 64 -6.30 2.58 16.06
N GLY A 65 -6.30 3.15 14.85
CA GLY A 65 -5.28 2.92 13.83
C GLY A 65 -3.87 3.34 14.23
N PHE A 66 -3.73 4.09 15.34
CA PHE A 66 -2.46 4.55 15.91
C PHE A 66 -2.13 3.90 17.26
N TYR A 67 -2.91 2.89 17.69
CA TYR A 67 -2.65 2.18 18.95
C TYR A 67 -1.35 1.36 18.89
N GLN A 68 -1.13 0.69 17.76
CA GLN A 68 0.04 -0.14 17.50
C GLN A 68 0.34 -0.15 15.99
N PRO A 69 1.57 -0.49 15.58
CA PRO A 69 1.90 -0.61 14.16
C PRO A 69 1.05 -1.69 13.49
N LEU A 70 0.29 -1.32 12.48
CA LEU A 70 -0.60 -2.20 11.73
C LEU A 70 0.20 -3.12 10.78
N ASP A 71 -0.33 -4.31 10.52
CA ASP A 71 0.14 -5.11 9.38
C ASP A 71 -0.46 -4.61 8.05
N LEU A 72 -0.05 -5.23 6.94
CA LEU A 72 -0.47 -4.80 5.59
C LEU A 72 -2.00 -4.77 5.43
N VAL A 73 -2.70 -5.79 5.92
CA VAL A 73 -4.16 -5.93 5.74
C VAL A 73 -4.89 -4.93 6.63
N GLN A 74 -4.44 -4.81 7.87
CA GLN A 74 -4.96 -3.83 8.83
C GLN A 74 -4.75 -2.39 8.31
N SER A 75 -3.57 -2.08 7.78
CA SER A 75 -3.25 -0.78 7.18
C SER A 75 -4.21 -0.45 6.04
N ILE A 76 -4.42 -1.37 5.08
CA ILE A 76 -5.33 -1.13 3.94
C ILE A 76 -6.76 -0.90 4.43
N SER A 77 -7.25 -1.73 5.35
CA SER A 77 -8.59 -1.61 5.92
C SER A 77 -8.79 -0.25 6.59
N LYS A 78 -7.82 0.19 7.41
CA LYS A 78 -7.88 1.47 8.11
C LYS A 78 -7.76 2.68 7.18
N VAL A 79 -6.91 2.58 6.16
CA VAL A 79 -6.77 3.61 5.11
C VAL A 79 -8.07 3.78 4.33
N LYS A 80 -8.69 2.66 3.92
CA LYS A 80 -9.98 2.66 3.25
C LYS A 80 -11.06 3.29 4.12
N GLU A 81 -11.08 2.98 5.42
CA GLU A 81 -11.98 3.62 6.38
C GLU A 81 -11.79 5.14 6.43
N TYR A 82 -10.55 5.64 6.49
CA TYR A 82 -10.27 7.07 6.55
C TYR A 82 -10.68 7.80 5.27
N GLN A 83 -10.45 7.17 4.11
CA GLN A 83 -10.82 7.72 2.80
C GLN A 83 -12.33 7.74 2.59
N GLN A 84 -13.05 6.69 2.99
CA GLN A 84 -14.51 6.61 2.82
C GLN A 84 -15.28 7.55 3.74
N ASN A 85 -14.75 7.83 4.93
CA ASN A 85 -15.40 8.71 5.90
C ASN A 85 -15.08 10.20 5.67
N GLY A 86 -14.37 10.54 4.58
CA GLY A 86 -13.98 11.92 4.25
C GLY A 86 -13.11 12.58 5.31
N VAL A 87 -12.46 11.79 6.18
CA VAL A 87 -11.69 12.30 7.32
C VAL A 87 -10.55 13.20 6.84
N LEU A 88 -10.03 12.94 5.64
CA LEU A 88 -8.90 13.66 5.07
C LEU A 88 -9.20 14.48 3.82
N ASP A 89 -10.47 14.79 3.55
CA ASP A 89 -10.85 15.58 2.36
C ASP A 89 -10.21 16.98 2.36
N GLU A 90 -9.91 17.53 3.54
CA GLU A 90 -9.24 18.82 3.70
C GLU A 90 -7.70 18.71 3.70
N MET A 91 -7.13 17.50 3.61
CA MET A 91 -5.67 17.32 3.61
C MET A 91 -5.04 17.45 2.24
N LYS A 92 -3.79 17.91 2.22
CA LYS A 92 -2.98 17.96 1.01
C LYS A 92 -2.75 16.54 0.45
N GLU A 93 -3.23 16.32 -0.76
CA GLU A 93 -2.99 15.08 -1.50
C GLU A 93 -1.49 14.85 -1.75
N THR A 94 -1.03 13.63 -1.52
CA THR A 94 0.29 13.16 -1.94
C THR A 94 0.14 12.32 -3.20
N ILE A 95 0.66 12.79 -4.33
CA ILE A 95 0.59 12.05 -5.59
C ILE A 95 1.85 11.20 -5.75
N ILE A 96 1.67 9.89 -5.89
CA ILE A 96 2.76 8.93 -6.14
C ILE A 96 2.58 8.31 -7.51
N ARG A 97 3.65 8.29 -8.31
CA ARG A 97 3.62 7.66 -9.64
C ARG A 97 3.79 6.15 -9.54
N LEU A 98 2.88 5.37 -10.15
CA LEU A 98 3.08 3.94 -10.33
C LEU A 98 3.95 3.68 -11.56
N SER A 99 5.05 2.94 -11.41
CA SER A 99 6.00 2.65 -12.48
C SER A 99 6.52 1.21 -12.40
N MET A 100 5.65 0.26 -12.71
CA MET A 100 5.94 -1.17 -12.66
C MET A 100 6.64 -1.72 -13.92
N GLY A 101 7.12 -0.87 -14.82
CA GLY A 101 7.81 -1.35 -16.03
C GLY A 101 9.10 -2.12 -15.75
N ARG A 102 9.76 -1.87 -14.62
CA ARG A 102 11.06 -2.46 -14.27
C ARG A 102 10.98 -3.90 -13.75
N ILE A 103 9.78 -4.39 -13.45
CA ILE A 103 9.59 -5.76 -12.96
C ILE A 103 9.40 -6.76 -14.10
N ASP A 104 9.07 -6.30 -15.31
CA ASP A 104 8.93 -7.14 -16.50
C ASP A 104 10.31 -7.51 -17.08
N PRO A 105 10.69 -8.80 -17.10
CA PRO A 105 11.96 -9.23 -17.68
C PRO A 105 12.03 -9.06 -19.20
N ASP A 106 10.88 -8.99 -19.90
CA ASP A 106 10.84 -8.84 -21.36
C ASP A 106 10.96 -7.37 -21.80
N LYS A 107 10.87 -6.43 -20.85
CA LYS A 107 10.93 -5.01 -21.16
C LYS A 107 12.39 -4.57 -21.23
N GLU A 108 12.82 -4.11 -22.41
CA GLU A 108 14.11 -3.48 -22.56
C GLU A 108 14.22 -2.29 -21.60
N THR A 109 15.18 -2.36 -20.68
CA THR A 109 15.59 -1.19 -19.91
C THR A 109 16.31 -0.27 -20.86
N SER A 110 15.62 0.74 -21.38
CA SER A 110 16.27 1.88 -22.02
C SER A 110 17.22 2.49 -20.98
N THR A 111 18.51 2.16 -21.08
CA THR A 111 19.59 2.82 -20.35
C THR A 111 19.68 4.23 -20.89
N VAL A 112 18.83 5.12 -20.39
CA VAL A 112 19.15 6.54 -20.43
C VAL A 112 20.32 6.67 -19.48
N GLU A 113 21.54 6.75 -20.03
CA GLU A 113 22.69 7.29 -19.32
C GLU A 113 22.26 8.66 -18.81
N SER A 114 21.77 8.71 -17.57
CA SER A 114 21.65 9.97 -16.87
C SER A 114 23.09 10.43 -16.71
N GLU A 115 23.47 11.50 -17.42
CA GLU A 115 24.74 12.19 -17.19
C GLU A 115 24.91 12.30 -15.68
N LYS A 116 25.99 11.73 -15.16
CA LYS A 116 26.36 11.87 -13.75
C LYS A 116 26.69 13.35 -13.53
N GLY A 117 25.68 14.15 -13.26
CA GLY A 117 25.83 15.47 -12.66
C GLY A 117 26.72 15.28 -11.43
N LYS A 118 27.83 16.02 -11.41
CA LYS A 118 28.85 15.99 -10.36
C LYS A 118 28.14 15.95 -9.00
N LYS A 119 28.34 14.86 -8.25
CA LYS A 119 27.96 14.80 -6.84
C LYS A 119 28.80 15.82 -6.11
N ASP A 120 28.18 16.93 -5.72
CA ASP A 120 28.74 17.84 -4.73
C ASP A 120 29.02 17.04 -3.46
N LYS A 121 30.27 17.05 -3.01
CA LYS A 121 30.73 16.25 -1.86
C LYS A 121 30.36 16.89 -0.51
N ASP A 122 29.77 18.08 -0.52
CA ASP A 122 29.44 18.85 0.69
C ASP A 122 27.93 19.02 0.95
N ALA A 123 27.08 18.24 0.28
CA ALA A 123 25.68 18.13 0.70
C ALA A 123 25.60 17.29 2.00
N VAL A 124 25.48 17.96 3.14
CA VAL A 124 25.09 17.36 4.42
C VAL A 124 23.90 16.44 4.17
N LYS A 125 24.10 15.12 4.32
CA LYS A 125 23.03 14.13 4.26
C LYS A 125 22.16 14.29 5.50
N VAL A 126 21.20 15.22 5.44
CA VAL A 126 20.06 15.21 6.35
C VAL A 126 19.20 14.01 5.94
N LYS A 127 19.19 12.96 6.76
CA LYS A 127 18.20 11.88 6.67
C LYS A 127 16.84 12.47 7.06
N ASN A 128 16.11 12.98 6.08
CA ASN A 128 14.68 13.24 6.25
C ASN A 128 13.94 11.90 6.09
N ASP A 129 13.80 11.17 7.20
CA ASP A 129 13.17 9.84 7.30
C ASP A 129 11.63 9.85 7.12
N THR A 130 11.04 10.81 6.41
CA THR A 130 9.56 10.97 6.37
C THR A 130 8.97 11.43 5.04
N LEU A 131 9.75 11.52 3.96
CA LEU A 131 9.16 11.84 2.65
C LEU A 131 8.58 10.57 2.03
N THR A 132 7.26 10.57 1.83
CA THR A 132 6.56 9.57 1.01
C THR A 132 7.25 9.45 -0.35
N PRO A 133 7.47 8.22 -0.84
CA PRO A 133 8.21 8.01 -2.08
C PRO A 133 7.49 8.68 -3.26
N GLN A 134 8.21 9.36 -4.14
CA GLN A 134 7.62 9.99 -5.34
C GLN A 134 7.12 8.95 -6.37
N SER A 135 7.62 7.71 -6.29
CA SER A 135 7.18 6.63 -7.16
C SER A 135 7.27 5.26 -6.49
N ILE A 136 6.38 4.36 -6.91
CA ILE A 136 6.40 2.94 -6.56
C ILE A 136 6.78 2.16 -7.82
N SER A 137 7.83 1.36 -7.72
CA SER A 137 8.38 0.60 -8.87
C SER A 137 8.56 -0.90 -8.60
N SER A 138 8.12 -1.38 -7.43
CA SER A 138 8.18 -2.79 -7.06
C SER A 138 7.08 -3.15 -6.07
N VAL A 139 6.69 -4.43 -6.03
CA VAL A 139 5.71 -4.96 -5.07
C VAL A 139 6.24 -4.85 -3.64
N LYS A 140 7.53 -5.14 -3.44
CA LYS A 140 8.22 -4.89 -2.17
C LYS A 140 8.12 -3.44 -1.68
N GLY A 141 8.20 -2.48 -2.60
CA GLY A 141 8.03 -1.07 -2.28
C GLY A 141 6.64 -0.76 -1.74
N VAL A 142 5.60 -1.42 -2.25
CA VAL A 142 4.22 -1.30 -1.74
C VAL A 142 4.10 -1.89 -0.35
N VAL A 143 4.63 -3.11 -0.14
CA VAL A 143 4.61 -3.74 1.19
C VAL A 143 5.28 -2.83 2.22
N LYS A 144 6.48 -2.31 1.91
CA LYS A 144 7.18 -1.35 2.79
C LYS A 144 6.36 -0.11 3.08
N LEU A 145 5.81 0.53 2.04
CA LEU A 145 4.98 1.72 2.19
C LEU A 145 3.84 1.48 3.19
N LEU A 146 3.12 0.36 3.05
CA LEU A 146 1.98 0.03 3.91
C LEU A 146 2.36 -0.39 5.34
N THR A 147 3.60 -0.83 5.57
CA THR A 147 4.08 -1.25 6.90
C THR A 147 4.90 -0.19 7.63
N GLU A 148 5.50 0.75 6.91
CA GLU A 148 6.40 1.77 7.47
C GLU A 148 5.70 3.12 7.69
N PHE A 149 4.61 3.39 6.96
CA PHE A 149 3.87 4.66 7.06
C PHE A 149 2.58 4.51 7.85
N GLU A 150 2.25 5.57 8.59
CA GLU A 150 1.04 5.64 9.40
C GLU A 150 -0.21 5.77 8.52
N PRO A 151 -1.38 5.29 9.00
CA PRO A 151 -2.62 5.28 8.19
C PRO A 151 -3.05 6.65 7.70
N ASP A 152 -2.81 7.73 8.46
CA ASP A 152 -3.15 9.11 8.03
C ASP A 152 -2.37 9.54 6.79
N VAL A 153 -1.06 9.26 6.78
CA VAL A 153 -0.22 9.53 5.61
C VAL A 153 -0.69 8.72 4.41
N LEU A 154 -0.90 7.42 4.62
CA LEU A 154 -1.34 6.50 3.56
C LEU A 154 -2.68 6.91 2.94
N SER A 155 -3.64 7.40 3.74
CA SER A 155 -4.93 7.86 3.23
C SER A 155 -4.87 9.15 2.41
N SER A 156 -3.82 9.97 2.54
CA SER A 156 -3.59 11.12 1.66
C SER A 156 -2.94 10.75 0.31
N ILE A 157 -2.54 9.49 0.13
CA ILE A 157 -1.83 9.05 -1.08
C ILE A 157 -2.81 8.73 -2.21
N LEU A 158 -2.62 9.42 -3.33
CA LEU A 158 -3.21 9.10 -4.62
C LEU A 158 -2.15 8.55 -5.58
N ILE A 159 -2.43 7.40 -6.17
CA ILE A 159 -1.57 6.75 -7.14
C ILE A 159 -1.93 7.21 -8.54
N ASN A 160 -0.96 7.78 -9.26
CA ASN A 160 -1.07 8.05 -10.68
C ASN A 160 -0.76 6.77 -11.47
N VAL A 161 -1.79 6.17 -12.07
CA VAL A 161 -1.73 4.91 -12.83
C VAL A 161 -1.44 5.11 -14.32
N GLY A 162 -1.12 6.33 -14.75
CA GLY A 162 -0.89 6.69 -16.15
C GLY A 162 -2.04 7.48 -16.75
N GLY A 163 -1.77 8.21 -17.84
CA GLY A 163 -2.76 9.06 -18.51
C GLY A 163 -3.33 10.20 -17.64
N GLY A 164 -2.64 10.56 -16.55
CA GLY A 164 -3.10 11.57 -15.58
C GLY A 164 -4.14 11.06 -14.59
N ARG A 165 -4.55 9.78 -14.65
CA ARG A 165 -5.57 9.21 -13.77
C ARG A 165 -4.99 8.97 -12.38
N LYS A 166 -5.62 9.57 -11.37
CA LYS A 166 -5.32 9.38 -9.94
C LYS A 166 -6.33 8.42 -9.31
N VAL A 167 -5.85 7.49 -8.49
CA VAL A 167 -6.67 6.49 -7.80
C VAL A 167 -6.18 6.35 -6.36
N PRO A 168 -7.06 6.28 -5.34
CA PRO A 168 -6.65 5.98 -3.97
C PRO A 168 -5.83 4.69 -3.88
N ILE A 169 -4.82 4.66 -3.02
CA ILE A 169 -3.98 3.45 -2.85
C ILE A 169 -4.81 2.24 -2.40
N SER A 170 -5.84 2.44 -1.56
CA SER A 170 -6.75 1.38 -1.10
C SER A 170 -7.52 0.69 -2.23
N ASP A 171 -7.74 1.39 -3.34
CA ASP A 171 -8.57 0.88 -4.45
C ASP A 171 -7.74 0.06 -5.44
N LEU A 172 -6.41 0.20 -5.38
CA LEU A 172 -5.48 -0.59 -6.18
C LEU A 172 -4.98 -1.84 -5.44
N ILE A 173 -5.11 -1.87 -4.11
CA ILE A 173 -4.64 -2.97 -3.26
C ILE A 173 -5.85 -3.65 -2.63
N ILE A 174 -6.21 -4.80 -3.17
CA ILE A 174 -7.47 -5.50 -2.87
C ILE A 174 -7.20 -6.96 -2.51
N ASP A 175 -8.09 -7.58 -1.75
CA ASP A 175 -8.02 -9.02 -1.54
C ASP A 175 -8.48 -9.79 -2.79
N GLN A 176 -8.20 -11.09 -2.81
CA GLN A 176 -8.60 -12.01 -3.87
C GLN A 176 -10.11 -12.03 -4.16
N GLU A 177 -10.96 -11.82 -3.16
CA GLU A 177 -12.41 -11.92 -3.27
C GLU A 177 -12.98 -10.66 -3.92
N GLN A 178 -12.51 -9.51 -3.47
CA GLN A 178 -12.79 -8.21 -4.06
C GLN A 178 -12.25 -8.16 -5.50
N ALA A 179 -11.05 -8.68 -5.76
CA ALA A 179 -10.49 -8.77 -7.11
C ALA A 179 -11.36 -9.59 -8.05
N HIS A 180 -11.81 -10.76 -7.60
CA HIS A 180 -12.73 -11.61 -8.38
C HIS A 180 -14.04 -10.87 -8.66
N LYS A 181 -14.71 -10.36 -7.62
CA LYS A 181 -15.99 -9.67 -7.75
C LYS A 181 -15.90 -8.48 -8.71
N MET A 182 -14.92 -7.59 -8.52
CA MET A 182 -14.76 -6.39 -9.36
C MET A 182 -14.49 -6.76 -10.82
N LEU A 183 -13.69 -7.81 -11.07
CA LEU A 183 -13.42 -8.28 -12.40
C LEU A 183 -14.67 -8.81 -13.10
N TRP A 184 -15.41 -9.70 -12.43
CA TRP A 184 -16.58 -10.35 -13.03
C TRP A 184 -17.76 -9.40 -13.21
N ASN A 185 -17.87 -8.36 -12.38
CA ASN A 185 -18.84 -7.27 -12.50
C ASN A 185 -18.42 -6.13 -13.45
N ASP A 186 -17.27 -6.23 -14.12
CA ASP A 186 -16.74 -5.19 -15.01
C ASP A 186 -16.50 -3.82 -14.33
N GLU A 187 -16.20 -3.83 -13.03
CA GLU A 187 -15.89 -2.64 -12.21
C GLU A 187 -14.39 -2.27 -12.27
N MET A 188 -13.59 -3.05 -12.99
CA MET A 188 -12.14 -2.88 -13.09
C MET A 188 -11.74 -1.68 -13.95
N LEU A 189 -10.70 -0.98 -13.53
CA LEU A 189 -10.11 0.08 -14.31
C LEU A 189 -9.36 -0.49 -15.52
N LYS A 190 -9.80 -0.10 -16.72
CA LYS A 190 -9.17 -0.51 -17.98
C LYS A 190 -7.68 -0.17 -17.99
N ASN A 191 -6.85 -1.12 -18.42
CA ASN A 191 -5.40 -0.99 -18.56
C ASN A 191 -4.64 -0.66 -17.26
N VAL A 192 -5.23 -0.91 -16.09
CA VAL A 192 -4.56 -0.72 -14.80
C VAL A 192 -4.22 -2.09 -14.20
N GLY A 193 -3.02 -2.21 -13.64
CA GLY A 193 -2.59 -3.37 -12.86
C GLY A 193 -2.98 -3.19 -11.40
N TYR A 194 -3.35 -4.27 -10.74
CA TYR A 194 -3.80 -4.30 -9.35
C TYR A 194 -2.83 -5.09 -8.50
N PHE A 195 -2.75 -4.72 -7.23
CA PHE A 195 -2.06 -5.50 -6.20
C PHE A 195 -3.10 -6.35 -5.48
N VAL A 196 -3.02 -7.66 -5.65
CA VAL A 196 -3.94 -8.60 -5.02
C VAL A 196 -3.22 -9.31 -3.89
N TYR A 197 -3.82 -9.33 -2.70
CA TYR A 197 -3.31 -10.11 -1.58
C TYR A 197 -4.19 -11.31 -1.25
N GLY A 198 -3.55 -12.34 -0.73
CA GLY A 198 -4.20 -13.54 -0.25
C GLY A 198 -3.19 -14.54 0.29
N LYS A 199 -3.70 -15.66 0.81
CA LYS A 199 -2.87 -16.71 1.40
C LYS A 199 -2.75 -17.86 0.39
N VAL A 200 -1.54 -18.33 0.16
CA VAL A 200 -1.29 -19.41 -0.81
C VAL A 200 -1.71 -20.75 -0.21
N ALA A 201 -2.59 -21.47 -0.89
CA ALA A 201 -3.02 -22.81 -0.51
C ALA A 201 -2.07 -23.88 -1.05
N ASN A 202 -1.76 -23.83 -2.34
CA ASN A 202 -0.91 -24.81 -3.00
C ASN A 202 -0.21 -24.23 -4.23
N MET A 203 0.79 -24.98 -4.70
CA MET A 203 1.50 -24.70 -5.93
C MET A 203 1.51 -25.97 -6.78
N VAL A 204 1.11 -25.86 -8.04
CA VAL A 204 1.01 -26.99 -8.98
C VAL A 204 1.85 -26.70 -10.20
N LYS A 205 2.93 -27.45 -10.38
CA LYS A 205 3.77 -27.38 -11.58
C LYS A 205 3.34 -28.44 -12.60
N ARG A 206 3.02 -28.00 -13.81
CA ARG A 206 2.78 -28.84 -14.99
C ARG A 206 3.92 -28.66 -15.99
N GLU A 207 3.86 -29.37 -17.12
CA GLU A 207 4.91 -29.36 -18.14
C GLU A 207 5.23 -27.95 -18.68
N LYS A 208 4.20 -27.13 -18.94
CA LYS A 208 4.34 -25.82 -19.58
C LYS A 208 3.93 -24.62 -18.70
N VAL A 209 3.40 -24.89 -17.52
CA VAL A 209 2.78 -23.87 -16.68
C VAL A 209 2.91 -24.24 -15.20
N MET A 210 3.07 -23.24 -14.36
CA MET A 210 3.01 -23.35 -12.90
C MET A 210 1.85 -22.50 -12.41
N TYR A 211 1.05 -23.07 -11.52
CA TYR A 211 -0.08 -22.43 -10.85
C TYR A 211 0.25 -22.24 -9.38
N ILE A 212 -0.04 -21.06 -8.83
CA ILE A 212 -0.04 -20.80 -7.39
C ILE A 212 -1.47 -20.41 -7.04
N ASN A 213 -2.15 -21.27 -6.30
CA ASN A 213 -3.56 -21.08 -5.96
C ASN A 213 -3.67 -20.50 -4.56
N PHE A 214 -4.56 -19.54 -4.39
CA PHE A 214 -4.84 -18.99 -3.07
C PHE A 214 -5.86 -19.87 -2.33
N GLU A 215 -6.00 -19.67 -1.01
CA GLU A 215 -7.00 -20.35 -0.18
C GLU A 215 -8.40 -20.00 -0.66
N GLU A 216 -9.11 -21.02 -1.17
CA GLU A 216 -10.49 -20.94 -1.61
C GLU A 216 -11.43 -20.83 -0.40
N ASN A 217 -11.55 -19.64 0.18
CA ASN A 217 -12.61 -19.40 1.16
C ASN A 217 -13.97 -19.31 0.45
N VAL A 218 -14.02 -18.59 -0.67
CA VAL A 218 -15.26 -18.31 -1.43
C VAL A 218 -15.06 -18.32 -2.95
N VAL A 219 -13.93 -17.83 -3.46
CA VAL A 219 -13.69 -17.70 -4.91
C VAL A 219 -12.30 -18.23 -5.32
N PRO A 220 -12.19 -18.88 -6.49
CA PRO A 220 -10.90 -19.36 -6.99
C PRO A 220 -10.06 -18.21 -7.58
N PHE A 221 -8.85 -18.07 -7.06
CA PHE A 221 -7.85 -17.11 -7.54
C PHE A 221 -6.51 -17.80 -7.77
N THR A 222 -5.92 -17.58 -8.94
CA THR A 222 -4.70 -18.29 -9.35
C THR A 222 -3.67 -17.34 -9.96
N ILE A 223 -2.42 -17.47 -9.53
CA ILE A 223 -1.27 -16.88 -10.23
C ILE A 223 -0.73 -17.91 -11.22
N VAL A 224 -0.50 -17.47 -12.46
CA VAL A 224 -0.05 -18.31 -13.57
C VAL A 224 1.36 -17.89 -14.01
N ILE A 225 2.26 -18.86 -14.15
CA ILE A 225 3.64 -18.64 -14.61
C ILE A 225 3.95 -19.63 -15.74
N PHE A 226 4.24 -19.10 -16.93
CA PHE A 226 4.59 -19.91 -18.09
C PHE A 226 6.05 -20.41 -18.05
N GLN A 227 6.30 -21.58 -18.65
CA GLN A 227 7.60 -22.25 -18.66
C GLN A 227 8.77 -21.35 -19.08
N GLN A 228 8.57 -20.48 -20.06
CA GLN A 228 9.60 -19.55 -20.55
C GLN A 228 10.14 -18.60 -19.46
N HIS A 229 9.36 -18.37 -18.40
CA HIS A 229 9.67 -17.47 -17.29
C HIS A 229 10.16 -18.19 -16.03
N TRP A 230 10.25 -19.52 -16.01
CA TRP A 230 10.70 -20.26 -14.83
C TRP A 230 12.14 -19.90 -14.40
N LYS A 231 12.98 -19.45 -15.33
CA LYS A 231 14.34 -18.98 -15.03
C LYS A 231 14.37 -17.71 -14.18
N ASP A 232 13.31 -16.91 -14.25
CA ASP A 232 13.17 -15.63 -13.55
C ASP A 232 12.31 -15.75 -12.28
N PHE A 233 11.85 -16.97 -11.96
CA PHE A 233 11.02 -17.28 -10.81
C PHE A 233 11.69 -18.33 -9.91
N SER A 234 12.18 -17.91 -8.75
CA SER A 234 12.98 -18.73 -7.85
C SER A 234 12.23 -19.23 -6.61
N TYR A 235 11.03 -18.70 -6.34
CA TYR A 235 10.22 -19.16 -5.21
C TYR A 235 9.86 -20.64 -5.31
N ASN A 236 9.97 -21.34 -4.19
CA ASN A 236 9.56 -22.74 -4.04
C ASN A 236 8.34 -22.89 -3.11
N GLU A 237 7.79 -24.11 -3.07
CA GLU A 237 6.60 -24.44 -2.27
C GLU A 237 6.76 -24.06 -0.78
N LYS A 238 7.92 -24.33 -0.18
CA LYS A 238 8.19 -24.02 1.24
C LYS A 238 8.18 -22.52 1.53
N GLN A 239 8.50 -21.70 0.53
CA GLN A 239 8.53 -20.25 0.65
C GLN A 239 7.17 -19.59 0.41
N LEU A 240 6.22 -20.29 -0.24
CA LEU A 240 4.92 -19.74 -0.63
C LEU A 240 3.75 -20.38 0.10
N ILE A 241 3.68 -21.71 0.20
CA ILE A 241 2.51 -22.40 0.77
C ILE A 241 2.27 -21.96 2.22
N GLY A 242 1.02 -21.60 2.51
CA GLY A 242 0.56 -21.09 3.79
C GLY A 242 1.03 -19.66 4.12
N LYS A 243 1.71 -18.97 3.20
CA LYS A 243 2.14 -17.57 3.37
C LYS A 243 1.14 -16.62 2.76
N ASP A 244 1.02 -15.46 3.39
CA ASP A 244 0.37 -14.30 2.81
C ASP A 244 1.31 -13.63 1.80
N ILE A 245 0.78 -13.40 0.61
CA ILE A 245 1.53 -12.79 -0.48
C ILE A 245 0.74 -11.65 -1.10
N LEU A 246 1.48 -10.67 -1.61
CA LEU A 246 0.97 -9.61 -2.47
C LEU A 246 1.49 -9.87 -3.88
N VAL A 247 0.61 -9.94 -4.87
CA VAL A 247 0.96 -10.09 -6.28
C VAL A 247 0.48 -8.88 -7.07
N TYR A 248 1.28 -8.41 -8.02
CA TYR A 248 0.89 -7.34 -8.94
C TYR A 248 0.62 -7.88 -10.34
N GLY A 249 -0.42 -7.39 -11.01
CA GLY A 249 -0.61 -7.64 -12.44
C GLY A 249 -1.99 -7.24 -12.94
N HIS A 250 -2.26 -7.57 -14.20
CA HIS A 250 -3.61 -7.39 -14.77
C HIS A 250 -4.46 -8.63 -14.49
N LEU A 251 -5.65 -8.41 -13.96
CA LEU A 251 -6.65 -9.46 -13.75
C LEU A 251 -7.20 -9.96 -15.09
N ARG A 252 -7.43 -11.28 -15.18
CA ARG A 252 -8.07 -11.92 -16.33
C ARG A 252 -9.20 -12.85 -15.88
N LYS A 253 -10.30 -12.82 -16.63
CA LYS A 253 -11.40 -13.79 -16.50
C LYS A 253 -10.94 -15.08 -17.15
N ASN A 254 -11.08 -16.18 -16.44
CA ASN A 254 -10.88 -17.52 -16.96
C ASN A 254 -12.14 -18.32 -16.64
N ASP A 255 -12.86 -18.73 -17.68
CA ASP A 255 -14.05 -19.56 -17.53
C ASP A 255 -13.74 -20.95 -18.09
N TYR A 256 -13.76 -21.94 -17.22
CA TYR A 256 -13.51 -23.33 -17.59
C TYR A 256 -14.51 -24.23 -16.91
N GLN A 257 -15.29 -24.98 -17.71
CA GLN A 257 -16.31 -25.91 -17.21
C GLN A 257 -17.31 -25.25 -16.25
N ASP A 258 -17.83 -24.07 -16.63
CA ASP A 258 -18.78 -23.26 -15.86
C ASP A 258 -18.25 -22.81 -14.48
N LYS A 259 -16.93 -22.86 -14.28
CA LYS A 259 -16.26 -22.32 -13.10
C LYS A 259 -15.54 -21.03 -13.46
N GLN A 260 -16.07 -19.94 -12.91
CA GLN A 260 -15.46 -18.63 -12.99
C GLN A 260 -14.21 -18.60 -12.13
N MET A 261 -13.06 -18.39 -12.77
CA MET A 261 -11.77 -18.23 -12.13
C MET A 261 -11.19 -16.86 -12.46
N THR A 262 -10.47 -16.30 -11.50
CA THR A 262 -9.71 -15.07 -11.71
C THR A 262 -8.23 -15.39 -11.66
N GLU A 263 -7.49 -14.91 -12.65
CA GLU A 263 -6.05 -15.16 -12.73
C GLU A 263 -5.21 -13.89 -12.95
N ILE A 264 -3.97 -13.95 -12.45
CA ILE A 264 -2.89 -13.02 -12.80
C ILE A 264 -1.74 -13.81 -13.39
N ILE A 265 -1.25 -13.37 -14.54
CA ILE A 265 -0.02 -13.92 -15.12
C ILE A 265 1.18 -13.09 -14.67
N ILE A 266 2.19 -13.75 -14.12
CA ILE A 266 3.45 -13.12 -13.74
C ILE A 266 4.64 -13.78 -14.45
N LYS A 267 5.74 -13.03 -14.52
CA LYS A 267 6.93 -13.42 -15.29
C LYS A 267 8.20 -13.55 -14.46
N SER A 268 8.21 -13.11 -13.22
CA SER A 268 9.38 -13.18 -12.34
C SER A 268 8.97 -13.02 -10.88
N ASP A 269 9.90 -13.31 -9.98
CA ASP A 269 9.72 -13.09 -8.53
C ASP A 269 9.36 -11.64 -8.20
N LYS A 270 9.75 -10.67 -9.04
CA LYS A 270 9.53 -9.23 -8.79
C LYS A 270 8.06 -8.82 -8.79
N TYR A 271 7.17 -9.68 -9.28
CA TYR A 271 5.72 -9.49 -9.28
C TYR A 271 5.04 -9.93 -7.98
N LEU A 272 5.78 -10.54 -7.05
CA LEU A 272 5.25 -11.16 -5.85
C LEU A 272 6.12 -10.78 -4.65
N GLU A 273 5.51 -10.47 -3.50
CA GLU A 273 6.24 -10.30 -2.24
C GLU A 273 5.45 -10.94 -1.09
N ASN A 274 6.16 -11.68 -0.24
CA ASN A 274 5.60 -12.23 1.00
C ASN A 274 5.44 -11.14 2.06
N PHE A 275 4.36 -11.17 2.82
CA PHE A 275 4.20 -10.34 4.02
C PHE A 275 3.72 -11.19 5.21
N LYS A 276 3.77 -10.62 6.41
CA LYS A 276 3.32 -11.28 7.64
C LYS A 276 2.10 -10.54 8.19
N ARG A 277 1.06 -11.29 8.53
CA ARG A 277 0.00 -10.83 9.43
C ARG A 277 0.47 -10.91 10.88
N LYS A 278 0.01 -9.99 11.72
CA LYS A 278 0.30 -9.99 13.16
C LYS A 278 -0.79 -10.69 13.96
#